data_AF-A0A5K0X694-F1
#
_entry.id   AF-A0A5K0X694-F1
#
_cell.length_a   1.000
_cell.length_b   1.000
_cell.length_c   1.000
_cell.angle_alpha   90.00
_cell.angle_beta   90.00
_cell.angle_gamma   90.00
#
_symmetry.space_group_name_H-M   'P 1'
#
loop_
_entity.id
_entity.type
_entity.pdbx_description
1 polymer ?
#
loop_
_entity_poly.entity_id
_entity_poly.type
_entity_poly.pdbx_seq_one_letter_code
_entity_poly.pdbx_strand_id
1 'polypeptide(L)'
;LQGNPLCSSANQLKVTQFCGPQPDDNMESSGGTSNSTNVCLVQSCPAQFYEYVPSSLVTCFCAAPIKVGYRLKSPGISVFPPYVSIFRIYLTSSLDLDLDQLNVYSFIWEEGPRLKMYLKLFPMIKDSHSNQTFNLSEILRLRDMFTSWAMKDSPVFGPYELLNFTLEGPYEY
;
A
#
# COMPACT_ATOMS: atom_id res chain seq x y z
N LEU A 1 11.56 -11.67 7.94
CA LEU A 1 12.23 -12.39 9.06
C LEU A 1 13.45 -11.59 9.55
N GLN A 2 13.30 -10.28 9.77
CA GLN A 2 14.37 -9.42 10.27
C GLN A 2 14.14 -9.29 11.78
N GLY A 3 15.16 -9.54 12.61
CA GLY A 3 15.03 -9.59 14.07
C GLY A 3 14.72 -10.97 14.66
N ASN A 4 14.84 -12.06 13.90
CA ASN A 4 14.78 -13.41 14.46
C ASN A 4 16.13 -13.74 15.15
N PRO A 5 16.16 -14.15 16.44
CA PRO A 5 17.39 -14.50 17.15
C PRO A 5 18.26 -15.55 16.45
N LEU A 6 17.66 -16.40 15.62
CA LEU A 6 18.37 -17.41 14.82
C LEU A 6 19.31 -16.79 13.77
N CYS A 7 19.05 -15.56 13.34
CA CYS A 7 19.87 -14.89 12.33
C CYS A 7 21.23 -14.44 12.88
N SER A 8 21.40 -14.34 14.20
CA SER A 8 22.68 -14.06 14.84
C SER A 8 23.71 -15.19 14.64
N SER A 9 23.25 -16.41 14.36
CA SER A 9 24.08 -17.61 14.15
C SER A 9 23.94 -18.20 12.74
N ALA A 10 23.42 -17.41 11.78
CA ALA A 10 22.99 -17.92 10.47
C ALA A 10 24.11 -18.62 9.67
N ASN A 11 25.36 -18.15 9.79
CA ASN A 11 26.52 -18.75 9.14
C ASN A 11 26.86 -20.15 9.66
N GLN A 12 26.73 -20.37 10.97
CA GLN A 12 27.01 -21.67 11.59
C GLN A 12 25.93 -22.70 11.23
N LEU A 13 24.69 -22.23 11.07
CA LEU A 13 23.52 -23.05 10.80
C LEU A 13 23.21 -23.21 9.30
N LYS A 14 23.98 -22.58 8.39
CA LYS A 14 23.72 -22.52 6.93
C LYS A 14 22.31 -22.06 6.56
N VAL A 15 21.73 -21.15 7.34
CA VAL A 15 20.38 -20.60 7.12
C VAL A 15 20.41 -19.15 6.64
N THR A 16 21.57 -18.65 6.22
CA THR A 16 21.79 -17.27 5.76
C THR A 16 20.81 -16.83 4.67
N GLN A 17 20.43 -17.72 3.76
CA GLN A 17 19.46 -17.46 2.70
C GLN A 17 18.03 -17.16 3.20
N PHE A 18 17.73 -17.47 4.47
CA PHE A 18 16.41 -17.26 5.07
C PHE A 18 16.36 -16.04 6.00
N CYS A 19 17.51 -15.39 6.24
CA CYS A 19 17.61 -14.17 7.01
C CYS A 19 17.58 -12.97 6.07
N GLY A 20 16.75 -11.96 6.40
CA GLY A 20 16.73 -10.71 5.64
C GLY A 20 18.04 -9.95 5.81
N PRO A 21 18.40 -9.05 4.88
CA PRO A 21 19.60 -8.22 5.00
C PRO A 21 19.60 -7.53 6.35
N GLN A 22 20.73 -7.58 7.06
CA GLN A 22 20.86 -6.95 8.36
C GLN A 22 20.75 -5.42 8.17
N PRO A 23 19.96 -4.70 9.00
CA PRO A 23 19.96 -3.26 8.88
C PRO A 23 21.34 -2.77 9.33
N ASP A 24 22.08 -2.16 8.41
CA ASP A 24 23.15 -1.26 8.81
C ASP A 24 22.49 -0.14 9.62
N ASP A 25 22.99 0.13 10.82
CA ASP A 25 22.54 1.22 11.71
C ASP A 25 22.78 2.63 11.12
N ASN A 26 23.06 2.72 9.82
CA ASN A 26 23.17 3.94 9.02
C ASN A 26 22.33 3.83 7.74
N MET A 27 21.06 3.46 7.85
CA MET A 27 20.14 3.45 6.71
C MET A 27 19.73 4.88 6.31
N GLU A 28 20.70 5.67 5.85
CA GLU A 28 20.45 6.47 4.65
C GLU A 28 20.20 5.47 3.52
N SER A 29 19.08 5.66 2.81
CA SER A 29 18.73 4.89 1.63
C SER A 29 19.87 4.97 0.62
N SER A 30 20.73 3.96 0.59
CA SER A 30 21.80 3.85 -0.39
C SER A 30 21.17 3.59 -1.75
N GLY A 31 21.13 4.68 -2.53
CA GLY A 31 20.73 4.68 -3.93
C GLY A 31 21.61 3.74 -4.73
N GLY A 32 20.94 2.88 -5.51
CA GLY A 32 21.58 2.27 -6.65
C GLY A 32 21.99 3.36 -7.64
N THR A 33 23.29 3.51 -7.86
CA THR A 33 23.85 4.32 -8.94
C THR A 33 23.36 3.78 -10.28
N SER A 34 22.29 4.40 -10.77
CA SER A 34 21.93 4.44 -12.18
C SER A 34 21.89 5.91 -12.56
N ASN A 35 22.59 6.28 -13.65
CA ASN A 35 22.57 7.62 -14.21
C ASN A 35 21.17 7.95 -14.75
N SER A 36 20.23 8.27 -13.86
CA SER A 36 18.93 8.82 -14.20
C SER A 36 18.77 10.17 -13.51
N THR A 37 18.76 11.22 -14.32
CA THR A 37 18.64 12.63 -13.91
C THR A 37 17.25 13.02 -13.38
N ASN A 38 16.41 12.07 -12.99
CA ASN A 38 15.02 12.33 -12.60
C ASN A 38 14.72 11.80 -11.19
N VAL A 39 15.47 12.28 -10.19
CA VAL A 39 15.06 12.13 -8.79
C VAL A 39 13.95 13.14 -8.55
N CYS A 40 12.73 12.67 -8.30
CA CYS A 40 11.61 13.52 -7.92
C CYS A 40 11.99 14.32 -6.67
N LEU A 41 12.11 15.64 -6.80
CA LEU A 41 12.43 16.51 -5.68
C LEU A 41 11.27 16.43 -4.69
N VAL A 42 11.51 16.12 -3.41
CA VAL A 42 10.49 15.93 -2.35
C VAL A 42 9.44 17.07 -2.29
N GLN A 43 9.73 18.23 -2.87
CA GLN A 43 8.87 19.41 -2.97
C GLN A 43 8.01 19.51 -4.25
N SER A 44 7.99 18.53 -5.18
CA SER A 44 7.26 18.69 -6.45
C SER A 44 5.74 18.49 -6.36
N CYS A 45 5.22 17.83 -5.32
CA CYS A 45 3.77 17.68 -5.18
C CYS A 45 3.13 18.96 -4.61
N PRO A 46 2.01 19.44 -5.18
CA PRO A 46 1.25 20.56 -4.61
C PRO A 46 0.90 20.31 -3.13
N ALA A 47 0.91 21.36 -2.30
CA ALA A 47 0.98 21.26 -0.84
C ALA A 47 -0.10 20.39 -0.14
N GLN A 48 0.31 19.88 1.04
CA GLN A 48 -0.36 19.17 2.16
C GLN A 48 -1.29 17.96 1.90
N PHE A 49 -1.90 17.83 0.72
CA PHE A 49 -2.86 16.73 0.43
C PHE A 49 -2.50 15.88 -0.78
N TYR A 50 -1.46 16.24 -1.53
CA TYR A 50 -0.97 15.46 -2.66
C TYR A 50 0.30 14.70 -2.28
N GLU A 51 0.41 13.49 -2.79
CA GLU A 51 1.55 12.61 -2.56
C GLU A 51 2.02 12.00 -3.87
N TYR A 52 3.28 11.57 -3.91
CA TYR A 52 3.78 10.77 -5.03
C TYR A 52 3.06 9.45 -5.10
N VAL A 53 2.68 9.05 -6.31
CA VAL A 53 2.09 7.74 -6.54
C VAL A 53 3.22 6.71 -6.69
N PRO A 54 3.42 5.80 -5.72
CA PRO A 54 4.67 5.02 -5.61
C PRO A 54 4.93 4.05 -6.76
N SER A 55 3.89 3.66 -7.50
CA SER A 55 3.96 2.70 -8.61
C SER A 55 3.55 3.33 -9.96
N SER A 56 3.55 4.66 -10.06
CA SER A 56 3.19 5.35 -11.29
C SER A 56 4.25 5.14 -12.39
N LEU A 57 3.78 4.84 -13.60
CA LEU A 57 4.62 4.81 -14.81
C LEU A 57 5.03 6.23 -15.26
N VAL A 58 4.28 7.24 -14.82
CA VAL A 58 4.60 8.65 -15.04
C VAL A 58 5.52 9.11 -13.91
N THR A 59 6.74 9.49 -14.28
CA THR A 59 7.77 9.99 -13.36
C THR A 59 7.25 11.19 -12.56
N CYS A 60 7.36 11.12 -11.23
CA CYS A 60 6.98 12.19 -10.31
C CYS A 60 5.50 12.62 -10.35
N PHE A 61 4.59 11.72 -10.74
CA PHE A 61 3.16 12.03 -10.70
C PHE A 61 2.66 12.17 -9.26
N CYS A 62 1.93 13.25 -9.03
CA CYS A 62 1.36 13.59 -7.73
C CYS A 62 -0.16 13.50 -7.81
N ALA A 63 -0.76 12.91 -6.79
CA ALA A 63 -2.21 12.83 -6.68
C ALA A 63 -2.65 12.89 -5.22
N ALA A 64 -3.89 13.31 -4.99
CA ALA A 64 -4.51 13.31 -3.67
C ALA A 64 -5.15 11.94 -3.39
N PRO A 65 -4.60 11.14 -2.46
CA PRO A 65 -5.16 9.82 -2.18
C PRO A 65 -6.41 9.89 -1.31
N ILE A 66 -7.29 8.90 -1.45
CA ILE A 66 -8.29 8.58 -0.43
C ILE A 66 -7.63 7.64 0.59
N LYS A 67 -7.75 7.96 1.87
CA LYS A 67 -7.18 7.16 2.97
C LYS A 67 -8.26 6.21 3.51
N VAL A 68 -7.93 4.93 3.55
CA VAL A 68 -8.87 3.89 3.97
C VAL A 68 -8.25 3.05 5.10
N GLY A 69 -8.90 3.07 6.25
CA GLY A 69 -8.67 2.13 7.33
C GLY A 69 -9.37 0.82 7.01
N TYR A 70 -8.62 -0.25 6.85
CA TYR A 70 -9.11 -1.54 6.39
C TYR A 70 -8.62 -2.64 7.32
N ARG A 71 -9.47 -3.60 7.66
CA ARG A 71 -9.08 -4.71 8.54
C ARG A 71 -9.51 -6.04 7.94
N LEU A 72 -8.60 -7.02 7.95
CA LEU A 72 -8.97 -8.43 7.78
C LEU A 72 -9.30 -9.01 9.16
N LYS A 73 -10.51 -9.55 9.31
CA LYS A 73 -11.02 -10.00 10.61
C LYS A 73 -10.44 -11.33 11.05
N SER A 74 -10.16 -12.22 10.10
CA SER A 74 -9.61 -13.55 10.34
C SER A 74 -8.96 -14.11 9.06
N PRO A 75 -7.85 -13.50 8.58
CA PRO A 75 -7.13 -13.99 7.42
C PRO A 75 -6.56 -15.40 7.68
N GLY A 76 -6.48 -16.21 6.61
CA GLY A 76 -5.93 -17.57 6.65
C GLY A 76 -4.39 -17.63 6.69
N ILE A 77 -3.75 -16.50 6.99
CA ILE A 77 -2.29 -16.34 7.03
C ILE A 77 -1.86 -15.80 8.39
N SER A 78 -0.65 -16.16 8.82
CA SER A 78 -0.04 -15.66 10.07
C SER A 78 1.06 -14.61 9.83
N VAL A 79 1.50 -14.46 8.57
CA VAL A 79 2.58 -13.54 8.17
C VAL A 79 2.15 -12.84 6.88
N PHE A 80 2.00 -11.51 6.94
CA PHE A 80 1.49 -10.72 5.80
C PHE A 80 2.52 -10.33 4.73
N PRO A 81 3.79 -9.98 5.05
CA PRO A 81 4.74 -9.46 4.04
C PRO A 81 4.86 -10.27 2.73
N PRO A 82 4.89 -11.62 2.73
CA PRO A 82 4.92 -12.42 1.50
C PRO A 82 3.66 -12.29 0.63
N TYR A 83 2.56 -11.81 1.19
CA TYR A 83 1.25 -11.71 0.54
C TYR A 83 0.91 -10.30 0.07
N VAL A 84 1.75 -9.28 0.31
CA VAL A 84 1.44 -7.88 -0.04
C VAL A 84 1.08 -7.73 -1.52
N SER A 85 1.86 -8.31 -2.43
CA SER A 85 1.57 -8.24 -3.88
C SER A 85 0.27 -8.94 -4.25
N ILE A 86 0.00 -10.11 -3.65
CA ILE A 86 -1.23 -10.87 -3.88
C ILE A 86 -2.45 -10.13 -3.32
N PHE A 87 -2.29 -9.49 -2.16
CA PHE A 87 -3.31 -8.66 -1.54
C PHE A 87 -3.64 -7.45 -2.40
N ARG A 88 -2.63 -6.79 -2.99
CA ARG A 88 -2.84 -5.68 -3.93
C ARG A 88 -3.68 -6.14 -5.12
N ILE A 89 -3.32 -7.25 -5.77
CA ILE A 89 -4.08 -7.83 -6.89
C ILE A 89 -5.52 -8.15 -6.48
N TYR A 90 -5.70 -8.81 -5.33
CA TYR A 90 -7.00 -9.17 -4.81
C TYR A 90 -7.90 -7.94 -4.59
N LEU A 91 -7.37 -6.92 -3.93
CA LEU A 91 -8.16 -5.75 -3.57
C LEU A 91 -8.45 -4.86 -4.78
N THR A 92 -7.47 -4.61 -5.65
CA THR A 92 -7.69 -3.80 -6.85
C THR A 92 -8.63 -4.49 -7.83
N SER A 93 -8.53 -5.82 -8.01
CA SER A 93 -9.49 -6.57 -8.81
C SER A 93 -10.91 -6.52 -8.22
N SER A 94 -11.04 -6.51 -6.90
CA SER A 94 -12.34 -6.39 -6.24
C SER A 94 -12.93 -4.99 -6.36
N LEU A 95 -12.08 -3.95 -6.42
CA LEU A 95 -12.48 -2.55 -6.54
C LEU A 95 -12.59 -2.05 -7.98
N ASP A 96 -12.23 -2.88 -8.97
CA ASP A 96 -12.07 -2.46 -10.37
C ASP A 96 -11.10 -1.27 -10.51
N LEU A 97 -9.88 -1.47 -10.00
CA LEU A 97 -8.78 -0.50 -10.03
C LEU A 97 -7.52 -1.14 -10.64
N ASP A 98 -6.62 -0.29 -11.14
CA ASP A 98 -5.28 -0.69 -11.54
C ASP A 98 -4.36 -0.89 -10.31
N LEU A 99 -3.28 -1.67 -10.47
CA LEU A 99 -2.38 -2.02 -9.36
C LEU A 99 -1.68 -0.80 -8.75
N ASP A 100 -1.35 0.19 -9.56
CA ASP A 100 -0.67 1.42 -9.17
C ASP A 100 -1.57 2.38 -8.37
N GLN A 101 -2.89 2.24 -8.52
CA GLN A 101 -3.88 2.99 -7.76
C GLN A 101 -3.98 2.57 -6.29
N LEU A 102 -3.36 1.46 -5.88
CA LEU A 102 -3.38 1.01 -4.48
C LEU A 102 -1.98 0.99 -3.87
N ASN A 103 -1.83 1.72 -2.78
CA ASN A 103 -0.70 1.61 -1.86
C ASN A 103 -1.14 1.07 -0.50
N VAL A 104 -0.47 0.02 -0.03
CA VAL A 104 -0.58 -0.45 1.35
C VAL A 104 0.42 0.36 2.18
N TYR A 105 -0.07 1.41 2.83
CA TYR A 105 0.77 2.37 3.55
C TYR A 105 1.38 1.77 4.81
N SER A 106 0.57 1.07 5.60
CA SER A 106 1.05 0.32 6.78
C SER A 106 0.10 -0.81 7.16
N PHE A 107 0.60 -1.74 7.96
CA PHE A 107 -0.18 -2.84 8.51
C PHE A 107 0.31 -3.21 9.91
N ILE A 108 -0.58 -3.72 10.75
CA ILE A 108 -0.29 -4.18 12.11
C ILE A 108 -1.22 -5.34 12.50
N TRP A 109 -0.66 -6.36 13.16
CA TRP A 109 -1.44 -7.44 13.74
C TRP A 109 -2.08 -6.98 15.05
N GLU A 110 -3.35 -7.34 15.24
CA GLU A 110 -4.14 -7.10 16.43
C GLU A 110 -4.57 -8.45 17.05
N GLU A 111 -4.93 -8.41 18.34
CA GLU A 111 -5.46 -9.56 19.07
C GLU A 111 -6.63 -10.26 18.34
N GLY A 112 -6.64 -11.59 18.36
CA GLY A 112 -7.66 -12.39 17.67
C GLY A 112 -7.44 -12.47 16.16
N PRO A 113 -6.35 -13.11 15.72
CA PRO A 113 -5.57 -12.84 14.49
C PRO A 113 -6.18 -11.83 13.50
N ARG A 114 -6.19 -10.54 13.86
CA ARG A 114 -6.72 -9.47 13.00
C ARG A 114 -5.57 -8.73 12.33
N LEU A 115 -5.72 -8.38 11.06
CA LEU A 115 -4.73 -7.56 10.35
C LEU A 115 -5.34 -6.21 10.02
N LYS A 116 -4.95 -5.17 10.76
CA LYS A 116 -5.33 -3.79 10.48
C LYS A 116 -4.34 -3.19 9.47
N MET A 117 -4.87 -2.46 8.50
CA MET A 117 -4.14 -1.84 7.42
C MET A 117 -4.61 -0.41 7.22
N TYR A 118 -3.67 0.44 6.80
CA TYR A 118 -3.97 1.75 6.25
C TYR A 118 -3.62 1.72 4.77
N LEU A 119 -4.61 1.99 3.94
CA LEU A 119 -4.51 1.95 2.50
C LEU A 119 -4.64 3.37 1.95
N LYS A 120 -3.95 3.63 0.85
CA LYS A 120 -4.11 4.84 0.05
C LYS A 120 -4.56 4.43 -1.35
N LEU A 121 -5.71 4.96 -1.76
CA LEU A 121 -6.23 4.80 -3.11
C LEU A 121 -5.90 6.07 -3.90
N PHE A 122 -5.33 5.90 -5.08
CA PHE A 122 -4.96 7.00 -5.98
C PHE A 122 -5.85 6.99 -7.23
N PRO A 123 -6.14 8.17 -7.82
CA PRO A 123 -6.87 8.25 -9.07
C PRO A 123 -6.10 7.55 -10.19
N MET A 124 -6.82 7.15 -11.24
CA MET A 124 -6.26 6.44 -12.39
C MET A 124 -5.27 7.34 -13.14
N ILE A 125 -4.09 6.80 -13.45
CA ILE A 125 -3.01 7.50 -14.14
C ILE A 125 -2.79 6.85 -15.50
N LYS A 126 -3.15 7.55 -16.57
CA LYS A 126 -2.88 7.09 -17.95
C LYS A 126 -1.65 7.76 -18.54
N ASP A 127 -1.44 9.02 -18.18
CA ASP A 127 -0.40 9.89 -18.70
C ASP A 127 -0.16 11.09 -17.77
N SER A 128 0.76 11.98 -18.14
CA SER A 128 1.09 13.19 -17.40
C SER A 128 -0.04 14.22 -17.30
N HIS A 129 -1.12 14.07 -18.07
CA HIS A 129 -2.28 14.95 -18.08
C HIS A 129 -3.46 14.36 -17.31
N SER A 130 -3.28 13.19 -16.69
CA SER A 130 -4.30 12.54 -15.89
C SER A 130 -4.68 13.40 -14.68
N ASN A 131 -5.95 13.29 -14.26
CA ASN A 131 -6.43 14.04 -13.11
C ASN A 131 -5.72 13.59 -11.83
N GLN A 132 -5.35 14.57 -11.01
CA GLN A 132 -4.67 14.33 -9.74
C GLN A 132 -5.65 14.01 -8.60
N THR A 133 -6.95 13.96 -8.89
CA THR A 133 -8.02 13.72 -7.91
C THR A 133 -9.09 12.78 -8.47
N PHE A 134 -9.79 12.07 -7.58
CA PHE A 134 -11.01 11.34 -7.95
C PHE A 134 -12.16 12.30 -8.27
N ASN A 135 -13.06 11.87 -9.15
CA ASN A 135 -14.36 12.53 -9.32
C ASN A 135 -15.35 12.03 -8.25
N LEU A 136 -16.42 12.79 -8.01
CA LEU A 136 -17.41 12.45 -6.97
C LEU A 136 -18.06 11.08 -7.19
N SER A 137 -18.40 10.73 -8.43
CA SER A 137 -19.00 9.43 -8.74
C SER A 137 -18.10 8.26 -8.36
N GLU A 138 -16.79 8.40 -8.55
CA GLU A 138 -15.82 7.36 -8.24
C GLU A 138 -15.58 7.25 -6.73
N ILE A 139 -15.58 8.37 -6.02
CA ILE A 139 -15.55 8.37 -4.54
C ILE A 139 -16.75 7.60 -3.98
N LEU A 140 -17.95 7.89 -4.49
CA LEU A 140 -19.18 7.22 -4.05
C LEU A 140 -19.14 5.72 -4.41
N ARG A 141 -18.74 5.37 -5.63
CA ARG A 141 -18.57 3.97 -6.06
C ARG A 141 -17.63 3.21 -5.14
N LEU A 142 -16.45 3.77 -4.85
CA LEU A 142 -15.47 3.14 -3.98
C LEU A 142 -16.00 2.98 -2.55
N ARG A 143 -16.60 4.05 -1.98
CA ARG A 143 -17.21 3.99 -0.65
C ARG A 143 -18.26 2.89 -0.57
N ASP A 144 -19.16 2.83 -1.56
CA ASP A 144 -20.21 1.82 -1.65
C ASP A 144 -19.64 0.41 -1.73
N MET A 145 -18.58 0.19 -2.52
CA MET A 145 -17.90 -1.11 -2.61
C MET A 145 -17.32 -1.57 -1.27
N PHE A 146 -16.74 -0.67 -0.47
CA PHE A 146 -16.27 -1.02 0.87
C PHE A 146 -17.44 -1.29 1.84
N THR A 147 -18.52 -0.52 1.78
CA THR A 147 -19.63 -0.64 2.76
C THR A 147 -20.65 -1.73 2.44
N SER A 148 -20.80 -2.12 1.18
CA SER A 148 -21.80 -3.11 0.72
C SER A 148 -21.33 -4.56 0.78
N TRP A 149 -20.10 -4.83 1.24
CA TRP A 149 -19.49 -6.16 1.22
C TRP A 149 -19.45 -6.80 -0.18
N ALA A 150 -19.31 -5.98 -1.22
CA ALA A 150 -19.30 -6.42 -2.61
C ALA A 150 -17.97 -7.05 -3.07
N MET A 151 -16.92 -6.99 -2.24
CA MET A 151 -15.63 -7.60 -2.57
C MET A 151 -15.73 -9.12 -2.53
N LYS A 152 -15.01 -9.78 -3.44
CA LYS A 152 -15.00 -11.25 -3.52
C LYS A 152 -14.40 -11.83 -2.24
N ASP A 153 -14.99 -12.91 -1.74
CA ASP A 153 -14.39 -13.67 -0.64
C ASP A 153 -13.04 -14.26 -1.06
N SER A 154 -12.10 -14.30 -0.12
CA SER A 154 -10.79 -14.93 -0.31
C SER A 154 -10.49 -15.84 0.89
N PRO A 155 -10.16 -17.13 0.69
CA PRO A 155 -9.75 -18.00 1.78
C PRO A 155 -8.42 -17.56 2.41
N VAL A 156 -7.61 -16.78 1.68
CA VAL A 156 -6.33 -16.25 2.16
C VAL A 156 -6.53 -15.01 3.03
N PHE A 157 -7.38 -14.08 2.59
CA PHE A 157 -7.55 -12.79 3.27
C PHE A 157 -8.74 -12.78 4.25
N GLY A 158 -9.68 -13.71 4.09
CA GLY A 158 -10.85 -13.82 4.95
C GLY A 158 -11.78 -12.61 4.83
N PRO A 159 -12.77 -12.50 5.73
CA PRO A 159 -13.70 -11.39 5.74
C PRO A 159 -13.00 -10.08 6.13
N TYR A 160 -13.44 -8.98 5.54
CA TYR A 160 -12.91 -7.65 5.80
C TYR A 160 -13.88 -6.76 6.60
N GLU A 161 -13.35 -5.67 7.12
CA GLU A 161 -14.08 -4.62 7.82
C GLU A 161 -13.50 -3.26 7.40
N LEU A 162 -14.40 -2.34 7.03
CA LEU A 162 -14.04 -0.94 6.83
C LEU A 162 -13.97 -0.24 8.19
N LEU A 163 -12.81 0.30 8.54
CA LEU A 163 -12.61 1.06 9.78
C LEU A 163 -12.86 2.55 9.58
N ASN A 164 -12.38 3.10 8.46
CA ASN A 164 -12.63 4.49 8.06
C ASN A 164 -12.46 4.66 6.55
N PHE A 165 -13.15 5.66 6.01
CA PHE A 165 -13.02 6.10 4.62
C PHE A 165 -12.90 7.62 4.64
N THR A 166 -11.66 8.10 4.69
CA THR A 166 -11.34 9.49 5.01
C THR A 166 -11.13 10.29 3.73
N LEU A 167 -11.92 11.36 3.61
CA LEU A 167 -11.82 12.36 2.55
C LEU A 167 -11.18 13.63 3.13
N GLU A 168 -10.14 14.12 2.49
CA GLU A 168 -9.38 15.31 2.91
C GLU A 168 -9.08 16.19 1.68
N GLY A 169 -8.78 17.46 1.91
CA GLY A 169 -8.31 18.39 0.89
C GLY A 169 -9.30 18.57 -0.26
N PRO A 170 -8.96 18.17 -1.51
CA PRO A 170 -9.83 18.37 -2.68
C PRO A 170 -11.15 17.59 -2.61
N TYR A 171 -11.34 16.74 -1.60
CA TYR A 171 -12.56 15.97 -1.37
C TYR A 171 -13.41 16.49 -0.21
N GLU A 172 -13.06 17.63 0.38
CA GLU A 172 -13.85 18.34 1.38
C GLU A 172 -14.90 19.22 0.68
N TYR A 173 -16.00 18.59 0.25
CA TYR A 173 -17.18 19.26 -0.31
C TYR A 173 -18.37 19.21 0.64
#